data_AF-A0A377XKZ7-F1
#
_entry.id   AF-A0A377XKZ7-F1
#
_cell.length_a   1.000
_cell.length_b   1.000
_cell.length_c   1.000
_cell.angle_alpha   90.00
_cell.angle_beta   90.00
_cell.angle_gamma   90.00
#
_symmetry.space_group_name_H-M   'P 1'
#
loop_
_entity.id
_entity.type
_entity.pdbx_description
1 polymer ?
#
loop_
_entity_poly.entity_id
_entity_poly.type
_entity_poly.pdbx_seq_one_letter_code
_entity_poly.pdbx_strand_id
1 'polypeptide(L)'
;MSHRAGKKVLPHVYDLTKVMASIRQAARQDDEPGGELRVATGETLLAYKMPRVLQRFKQRAPKVRLSLQSLNCYSIRDALLADEVDLGVFYRVGNDDALTIMELGQQSLTLVASVEQAR
;
A
#
# COMPACT_ATOMS: atom_id res chain seq x y z
N MET A 1 18.43 23.05 -27.41
CA MET A 1 18.03 24.26 -26.66
C MET A 1 17.17 23.98 -25.41
N SER A 2 16.96 22.73 -24.95
CA SER A 2 16.02 22.42 -23.85
C SER A 2 16.55 22.50 -22.41
N HIS A 3 17.80 22.91 -22.17
CA HIS A 3 18.43 22.76 -20.84
C HIS A 3 18.29 23.97 -19.89
N ARG A 4 17.83 25.14 -20.38
CA ARG A 4 17.69 26.37 -19.56
C ARG A 4 16.29 26.58 -18.95
N ALA A 5 15.23 26.02 -19.55
CA ALA A 5 13.86 26.20 -19.05
C ALA A 5 13.59 25.37 -17.78
N GLY A 6 14.08 24.12 -17.72
CA GLY A 6 13.91 23.24 -16.56
C GLY A 6 14.55 23.78 -15.26
N LYS A 7 15.68 24.49 -15.35
CA LYS A 7 16.36 25.07 -14.19
C LYS A 7 15.66 26.30 -13.58
N LYS A 8 14.81 27.00 -14.35
CA LYS A 8 14.04 28.15 -13.85
C LYS A 8 12.71 27.76 -13.18
N VAL A 9 12.15 26.61 -13.55
CA VAL A 9 10.85 26.14 -13.03
C VAL A 9 11.01 25.29 -11.76
N LEU A 10 12.15 24.61 -11.60
CA LEU A 10 12.46 23.77 -10.44
C LEU A 10 12.22 24.43 -9.07
N PRO A 11 12.65 25.68 -8.82
CA PRO A 11 12.42 26.35 -7.54
C PRO A 11 10.92 26.57 -7.27
N HIS A 12 10.16 26.96 -8.30
CA HIS A 12 8.71 27.18 -8.18
C HIS A 12 7.94 25.89 -7.91
N VAL A 13 8.39 24.76 -8.46
CA VAL A 13 7.83 23.42 -8.14
C VAL A 13 8.16 23.02 -6.70
N TYR A 14 9.34 23.37 -6.20
CA TYR A 14 9.74 23.09 -4.83
C TYR A 14 8.92 23.93 -3.83
N ASP A 15 8.69 25.20 -4.15
CA ASP A 15 7.85 26.10 -3.37
C ASP A 15 6.39 25.62 -3.34
N LEU A 16 5.84 25.21 -4.49
CA LEU A 16 4.51 24.62 -4.56
C LEU A 16 4.41 23.34 -3.73
N THR A 17 5.42 22.47 -3.81
CA THR A 17 5.48 21.23 -3.03
C THR A 17 5.50 21.53 -1.52
N LYS A 18 6.26 22.54 -1.10
CA LYS A 18 6.36 22.97 0.31
C LYS A 18 5.07 23.61 0.83
N VAL A 19 4.40 24.40 0.00
CA VAL A 19 3.08 24.97 0.30
C VAL A 19 2.04 23.86 0.42
N MET A 20 2.02 22.90 -0.52
CA MET A 20 1.10 21.75 -0.47
C MET A 20 1.37 20.85 0.75
N ALA A 21 2.64 20.65 1.13
CA ALA A 21 3.00 19.93 2.34
C ALA A 21 2.55 20.67 3.61
N SER A 22 2.69 22.00 3.65
CA SER A 22 2.24 22.82 4.78
C SER A 22 0.72 22.84 4.90
N ILE A 23 -0.02 22.91 3.78
CA ILE A 23 -1.49 22.80 3.75
C ILE A 23 -1.93 21.42 4.25
N ARG A 24 -1.29 20.34 3.77
CA ARG A 24 -1.54 18.97 4.25
C ARG A 24 -1.24 18.84 5.74
N GLN A 25 -0.19 19.49 6.24
CA GLN A 25 0.18 19.45 7.64
C GLN A 25 -0.82 20.24 8.52
N ALA A 26 -1.24 21.42 8.07
CA ALA A 26 -2.28 22.21 8.73
C ALA A 26 -3.64 21.49 8.74
N ALA A 27 -4.01 20.80 7.66
CA ALA A 27 -5.22 19.99 7.59
C ALA A 27 -5.17 18.72 8.47
N ARG A 28 -3.97 18.28 8.89
CA ARG A 28 -3.77 17.07 9.70
C ARG A 28 -3.75 17.33 11.21
N GLN A 29 -3.65 18.60 11.65
CA GLN A 29 -3.43 18.90 13.07
C GLN A 29 -4.68 18.74 13.94
N ASP A 30 -5.89 18.65 13.37
CA ASP A 30 -7.14 18.60 14.16
C ASP A 30 -8.20 17.57 13.70
N ASP A 31 -7.94 16.78 12.65
CA ASP A 31 -8.95 15.83 12.15
C ASP A 31 -8.50 14.37 12.29
N GLU A 32 -9.34 13.56 12.94
CA GLU A 32 -9.17 12.10 12.95
C GLU A 32 -9.15 11.59 11.50
N PRO A 33 -8.27 10.63 11.15
CA PRO A 33 -8.20 10.10 9.79
C PRO A 33 -9.58 9.61 9.32
N GLY A 34 -10.06 10.17 8.20
CA GLY A 34 -11.33 9.84 7.57
C GLY A 34 -11.18 9.60 6.08
N GLY A 35 -12.29 9.26 5.40
CA GLY A 35 -12.29 8.94 3.97
C GLY A 35 -12.26 7.45 3.67
N GLU A 36 -11.94 7.08 2.43
CA GLU A 36 -11.84 5.69 1.98
C GLU A 36 -10.38 5.27 1.81
N LEU A 37 -10.05 4.06 2.26
CA LEU A 37 -8.77 3.41 2.04
C LEU A 37 -9.01 2.10 1.27
N ARG A 38 -8.52 2.04 0.03
CA ARG A 38 -8.62 0.90 -0.89
C ARG A 38 -7.41 -0.01 -0.68
N VAL A 39 -7.65 -1.20 -0.17
CA VAL A 39 -6.59 -2.17 0.15
C VAL A 39 -6.83 -3.45 -0.64
N ALA A 40 -5.83 -3.88 -1.40
CA ALA A 40 -5.82 -5.16 -2.06
C ALA A 40 -4.85 -6.14 -1.37
N THR A 41 -5.24 -7.40 -1.27
CA THR A 41 -4.44 -8.43 -0.59
C THR A 41 -4.65 -9.79 -1.22
N GLY A 42 -3.65 -10.66 -1.11
CA GLY A 42 -3.81 -12.07 -1.47
C GLY A 42 -4.85 -12.77 -0.59
N GLU A 43 -5.59 -13.73 -1.15
CA GLU A 43 -6.70 -14.41 -0.47
C GLU A 43 -6.27 -15.04 0.88
N THR A 44 -5.17 -15.80 0.89
CA THR A 44 -4.65 -16.42 2.12
C THR A 44 -4.27 -15.38 3.17
N LEU A 45 -3.71 -14.24 2.77
CA LEU A 45 -3.38 -13.17 3.71
C LEU A 45 -4.65 -12.53 4.27
N LEU A 46 -5.64 -12.27 3.41
CA LEU A 46 -6.92 -11.70 3.80
C LEU A 46 -7.67 -12.59 4.80
N ALA A 47 -7.71 -13.90 4.55
CA ALA A 47 -8.44 -14.85 5.39
C ALA A 47 -7.75 -15.11 6.73
N TYR A 48 -6.42 -15.24 6.75
CA TYR A 48 -5.71 -15.77 7.92
C TYR A 48 -4.89 -14.74 8.72
N LYS A 49 -4.42 -13.65 8.09
CA LYS A 49 -3.49 -12.69 8.72
C LYS A 49 -4.11 -11.31 8.92
N MET A 50 -4.87 -10.84 7.96
CA MET A 50 -5.46 -9.50 7.96
C MET A 50 -6.55 -9.25 9.01
N PRO A 51 -7.40 -10.20 9.47
CA PRO A 51 -8.53 -9.86 10.34
C PRO A 51 -8.15 -9.11 11.61
N ARG A 52 -7.07 -9.54 12.30
CA ARG A 52 -6.58 -8.88 13.51
C ARG A 52 -5.99 -7.49 13.24
N VAL A 53 -5.38 -7.29 12.06
CA VAL A 53 -4.81 -6.00 11.66
C VAL A 53 -5.91 -5.02 11.32
N LEU A 54 -6.89 -5.45 10.51
CA LEU A 54 -8.03 -4.64 10.11
C LEU A 54 -8.89 -4.22 11.31
N GLN A 55 -9.09 -5.12 12.27
CA GLN A 55 -9.80 -4.80 13.52
C GLN A 55 -9.09 -3.68 14.31
N ARG A 56 -7.77 -3.81 14.53
CA ARG A 56 -6.98 -2.78 15.24
C ARG A 56 -6.92 -1.47 14.47
N PHE A 57 -6.84 -1.53 13.14
CA PHE A 57 -6.89 -0.35 12.29
C PHE A 57 -8.22 0.37 12.47
N LYS A 58 -9.35 -0.34 12.38
CA LYS A 58 -10.68 0.25 12.51
C LYS A 58 -10.94 0.86 13.89
N GLN A 59 -10.36 0.28 14.95
CA GLN A 59 -10.41 0.86 16.30
C GLN A 59 -9.63 2.18 16.41
N ARG A 60 -8.50 2.31 15.71
CA ARG A 60 -7.62 3.50 15.75
C ARG A 60 -8.06 4.58 14.77
N ALA A 61 -8.74 4.20 13.68
CA ALA A 61 -9.22 5.09 12.63
C ALA A 61 -10.69 4.80 12.30
N PRO A 62 -11.62 5.06 13.24
CA PRO A 62 -13.02 4.67 13.11
C PRO A 62 -13.74 5.38 11.94
N LYS A 63 -13.29 6.57 11.56
CA LYS A 63 -13.86 7.35 10.44
C LYS A 63 -13.37 6.90 9.05
N VAL A 64 -12.38 6.01 8.97
CA VAL A 64 -11.93 5.46 7.68
C VAL A 64 -12.85 4.32 7.24
N ARG A 65 -13.38 4.40 6.01
CA ARG A 65 -14.04 3.30 5.32
C ARG A 65 -12.97 2.44 4.64
N LEU A 66 -12.90 1.16 5.00
CA LEU A 66 -12.01 0.21 4.35
C LEU A 66 -12.75 -0.44 3.16
N SER A 67 -12.14 -0.35 1.98
CA SER A 67 -12.54 -1.13 0.80
C SER A 67 -11.50 -2.22 0.57
N LEU A 68 -11.92 -3.48 0.62
CA LEU A 68 -11.03 -4.65 0.59
C LEU A 68 -11.25 -5.43 -0.70
N GLN A 69 -10.15 -5.72 -1.40
CA GLN A 69 -10.15 -6.54 -2.61
C GLN A 69 -9.22 -7.74 -2.43
N SER A 70 -9.71 -8.93 -2.79
CA SER A 70 -8.89 -10.14 -2.86
C SER A 70 -8.43 -10.34 -4.30
N LEU A 71 -7.11 -10.27 -4.53
CA LEU A 71 -6.49 -10.35 -5.86
C LEU A 71 -5.22 -11.20 -5.81
N ASN A 72 -4.73 -11.67 -6.95
CA ASN A 72 -3.42 -12.32 -7.02
C ASN A 72 -2.28 -11.26 -6.99
N CYS A 73 -1.05 -11.69 -6.69
CA CYS A 73 0.10 -10.81 -6.49
C CYS A 73 0.40 -9.89 -7.70
N TYR A 74 0.20 -10.36 -8.93
CA TYR A 74 0.43 -9.56 -10.14
C TYR A 74 -0.66 -8.50 -10.32
N SER A 75 -1.93 -8.89 -10.16
CA SER A 75 -3.04 -7.94 -10.26
C SER A 75 -3.01 -6.87 -9.17
N ILE A 76 -2.56 -7.20 -7.95
CA ILE A 76 -2.37 -6.19 -6.89
C ILE A 76 -1.30 -5.17 -7.29
N ARG A 77 -0.17 -5.65 -7.83
CA ARG A 77 0.91 -4.78 -8.30
C ARG A 77 0.44 -3.87 -9.43
N ASP A 78 -0.26 -4.42 -10.42
CA ASP A 78 -0.75 -3.65 -11.55
C ASP A 78 -1.79 -2.61 -11.12
N ALA A 79 -2.68 -2.95 -10.16
CA ALA A 79 -3.63 -2.01 -9.57
C ALA A 79 -2.94 -0.88 -8.78
N LEU A 80 -1.83 -1.16 -8.08
CA LEU A 80 -1.01 -0.13 -7.42
C LEU A 80 -0.38 0.82 -8.43
N LEU A 81 0.17 0.30 -9.52
CA LEU A 81 0.77 1.12 -10.59
C LEU A 81 -0.28 1.96 -11.34
N ALA A 82 -1.53 1.49 -11.38
CA ALA A 82 -2.66 2.19 -11.98
C ALA A 82 -3.41 3.13 -11.01
N ASP A 83 -2.97 3.26 -9.76
CA ASP A 83 -3.62 4.07 -8.70
C ASP A 83 -5.08 3.63 -8.39
N GLU A 84 -5.41 2.37 -8.70
CA GLU A 84 -6.72 1.76 -8.44
C GLU A 84 -6.88 1.33 -6.98
N VAL A 85 -5.76 1.09 -6.29
CA VAL A 85 -5.69 0.77 -4.86
C VAL A 85 -4.60 1.58 -4.19
N ASP A 86 -4.80 1.90 -2.92
CA ASP A 86 -3.87 2.72 -2.16
C ASP A 86 -2.77 1.87 -1.50
N LEU A 87 -3.10 0.63 -1.11
CA LEU A 87 -2.18 -0.30 -0.45
C LEU A 87 -2.35 -1.74 -0.95
N GLY A 88 -1.21 -2.41 -1.17
CA GLY A 88 -1.15 -3.83 -1.46
C GLY A 88 -0.47 -4.61 -0.34
N VAL A 89 -1.08 -5.70 0.13
CA VAL A 89 -0.46 -6.65 1.07
C VAL A 89 -0.37 -8.02 0.40
N PHE A 90 0.81 -8.35 -0.11
CA PHE A 90 1.01 -9.54 -0.94
C PHE A 90 2.46 -10.02 -0.91
N TYR A 91 2.68 -11.24 -1.39
CA TYR A 91 4.03 -11.76 -1.58
C TYR A 91 4.67 -11.07 -2.77
N ARG A 92 5.87 -10.53 -2.56
CA ARG A 92 6.58 -9.76 -3.59
C ARG A 92 6.75 -10.61 -4.85
N VAL A 93 6.37 -10.02 -5.97
CA VAL A 93 6.62 -10.54 -7.32
C VAL A 93 7.24 -9.42 -8.16
N GLY A 94 8.28 -9.74 -8.93
CA GLY A 94 9.00 -8.76 -9.76
C GLY A 94 9.84 -7.74 -8.97
N ASN A 95 10.38 -6.77 -9.71
CA ASN A 95 11.11 -5.63 -9.16
C ASN A 95 10.55 -4.34 -9.79
N ASP A 96 9.97 -3.47 -8.96
CA ASP A 96 9.37 -2.21 -9.40
C ASP A 96 9.88 -1.05 -8.54
N ASP A 97 10.79 -0.26 -9.12
CA ASP A 97 11.37 0.91 -8.47
C ASP A 97 10.34 2.05 -8.26
N ALA A 98 9.19 1.96 -8.93
CA ALA A 98 8.07 2.89 -8.81
C ALA A 98 7.24 2.68 -7.53
N LEU A 99 7.40 1.55 -6.83
CA LEU A 99 6.64 1.23 -5.62
C LEU A 99 7.53 1.33 -4.38
N THR A 100 7.00 1.94 -3.33
CA THR A 100 7.64 1.88 -2.00
C THR A 100 7.25 0.57 -1.33
N ILE A 101 8.25 -0.22 -0.95
CA ILE A 101 8.05 -1.56 -0.38
C ILE A 101 8.48 -1.55 1.09
N MET A 102 7.60 -2.07 1.95
CA MET A 102 7.90 -2.33 3.36
C MET A 102 7.74 -3.83 3.64
N GLU A 103 8.81 -4.48 4.07
CA GLU A 103 8.76 -5.89 4.44
C GLU A 103 8.04 -6.08 5.78
N LEU A 104 6.99 -6.91 5.78
CA LEU A 104 6.21 -7.23 6.99
C LEU A 104 6.68 -8.52 7.68
N GLY A 105 7.57 -9.28 7.04
CA GLY A 105 8.13 -10.53 7.53
C GLY A 105 8.19 -11.64 6.46
N GLN A 106 8.72 -12.79 6.85
CA GLN A 106 8.82 -13.99 6.01
C GLN A 106 7.81 -15.05 6.44
N GLN A 107 7.42 -15.94 5.51
CA GLN A 107 6.59 -17.10 5.82
C GLN A 107 7.30 -18.39 5.43
N SER A 108 7.28 -19.37 6.34
CA SER A 108 7.77 -20.72 6.07
C SER A 108 6.77 -21.49 5.20
N LEU A 109 7.29 -22.22 4.22
CA LEU A 109 6.51 -23.21 3.47
C LEU A 109 6.66 -24.59 4.12
N THR A 110 5.60 -25.37 4.10
CA THR A 110 5.60 -26.75 4.61
C THR A 110 5.08 -27.67 3.53
N LEU A 111 5.87 -28.67 3.17
CA LEU A 111 5.43 -29.77 2.31
C LEU A 111 4.62 -30.75 3.15
N VAL A 112 3.41 -31.05 2.70
CA VAL A 112 2.52 -32.02 3.35
C VAL A 112 2.16 -33.08 2.31
N ALA A 113 2.38 -34.35 2.65
CA ALA A 113 2.02 -35.51 1.83
C ALA A 113 1.18 -36.49 2.65
N SER A 114 0.53 -37.46 2.01
CA SER A 114 -0.12 -38.54 2.76
C SER A 114 0.93 -39.36 3.53
N VAL A 115 0.52 -39.95 4.65
CA VAL A 115 1.43 -40.79 5.47
C VAL A 115 2.02 -41.94 4.65
N GLU A 116 1.29 -42.45 3.66
CA GLU A 116 1.75 -43.55 2.79
C GLU A 116 2.88 -43.12 1.84
N GLN A 117 2.95 -41.84 1.48
CA GLN A 117 3.96 -41.27 0.58
C GLN A 117 5.22 -40.79 1.32
N ALA A 118 5.22 -40.84 2.66
CA ALA A 118 6.33 -40.40 3.50
C ALA A 118 7.31 -41.53 3.87
N ARG A 119 7.18 -42.71 3.25
CA ARG A 119 8.09 -43.86 3.36
C ARG A 119 8.92 -43.99 2.11
#